data_AF-A0AAJ2NSS0-F1
#
_entry.id   AF-A0AAJ2NSS0-F1
#
_cell.length_a   1.000
_cell.length_b   1.000
_cell.length_c   1.000
_cell.angle_alpha   90.00
_cell.angle_beta   90.00
_cell.angle_gamma   90.00
#
_symmetry.space_group_name_H-M   'P 1'
#
loop_
_entity.id
_entity.type
_entity.pdbx_description
1 polymer ?
#
loop_
_entity_poly.entity_id
_entity_poly.type
_entity_poly.pdbx_seq_one_letter_code
_entity_poly.pdbx_strand_id
1 'polypeptide(L)' 'MLQRPTENEYPKYYVPYVQAVSEGGLTEILQEHLEKMTELFEGISEKDGLFRYAENKWSIKEVL' A
#
# COMPACT_ATOMS: atom_id res chain seq x y z
N MET A 1 19.79 8.16 -7.66
CA MET A 1 19.26 7.09 -6.77
C MET A 1 18.20 7.71 -5.90
N LEU A 2 17.04 7.06 -5.77
CA LEU A 2 16.02 7.45 -4.81
C LEU A 2 16.51 7.01 -3.43
N GLN A 3 16.84 7.96 -2.56
CA GLN A 3 17.27 7.68 -1.19
C GLN A 3 16.10 7.87 -0.23
N ARG A 4 16.11 7.11 0.87
CA ARG A 4 15.13 7.30 1.94
C ARG A 4 15.29 8.72 2.50
N PRO A 5 14.19 9.48 2.66
CA PRO A 5 14.27 10.81 3.23
C PRO A 5 14.66 10.73 4.71
N THR A 6 15.45 11.72 5.13
CA THR A 6 15.77 12.00 6.52
C THR A 6 14.56 12.59 7.24
N GLU A 7 14.51 12.47 8.57
CA GLU A 7 13.36 12.92 9.38
C GLU A 7 13.06 14.43 9.30
N ASN A 8 14.02 15.24 8.79
CA ASN A 8 13.84 16.68 8.61
C ASN A 8 13.22 17.05 7.24
N GLU A 9 13.03 16.08 6.35
CA GLU A 9 12.48 16.29 5.00
C GLU A 9 10.96 16.13 4.93
N TYR A 10 10.33 15.72 6.03
CA TYR A 10 8.88 15.54 6.13
C TYR A 10 8.36 15.83 7.55
N PRO A 11 7.05 16.16 7.71
CA PRO A 11 6.48 16.40 9.04
C PRO A 11 6.64 15.20 9.99
N LYS A 12 6.94 15.47 11.27
CA LYS A 12 7.13 14.43 12.31
C LYS A 12 6.03 13.37 12.38
N TYR A 13 4.80 13.74 12.00
CA TYR A 13 3.66 12.83 11.91
C TYR A 13 3.92 11.62 10.99
N TYR A 14 4.75 11.78 9.95
CA TYR A 14 5.02 10.73 8.98
C TYR A 14 6.20 9.81 9.33
N VAL A 15 6.98 10.12 10.37
CA VAL A 15 8.13 9.29 10.82
C VAL A 15 7.77 7.81 10.96
N PRO A 16 6.69 7.41 11.66
CA PRO A 16 6.37 5.98 11.79
C PRO A 16 6.06 5.31 10.44
N TYR A 17 5.49 6.05 9.47
CA TYR A 17 5.18 5.49 8.15
C TYR A 17 6.43 5.34 7.28
N VAL A 18 7.35 6.30 7.33
CA VAL A 18 8.63 6.23 6.60
C VAL A 18 9.52 5.13 7.19
N GLN A 19 9.52 4.96 8.51
CA GLN A 19 10.24 3.88 9.20
C GLN A 19 9.63 2.50 8.99
N ALA A 20 8.35 2.40 8.63
CA ALA A 20 7.69 1.12 8.33
C ALA A 20 8.08 0.52 6.97
N VAL A 21 8.72 1.30 6.09
CA VAL A 21 9.23 0.80 4.82
C VAL A 21 10.45 -0.08 5.08
N SER A 22 10.55 -1.24 4.41
CA SER A 22 11.73 -2.11 4.50
C SER A 22 13.00 -1.41 4.00
N GLU A 23 14.16 -1.88 4.45
CA GLU A 23 15.44 -1.48 3.86
C GLU A 23 15.59 -2.06 2.45
N GLY A 24 16.17 -1.30 1.53
CA GLY A 24 16.39 -1.75 0.15
C GLY A 24 16.22 -0.63 -0.87
N GLY A 25 16.32 -1.00 -2.15
CA GLY A 25 16.02 -0.09 -3.25
C GLY A 25 14.50 0.11 -3.39
N LEU A 26 14.08 1.36 -3.57
CA LEU A 26 12.66 1.71 -3.57
C LEU A 26 11.89 1.01 -4.69
N THR A 27 12.49 0.90 -5.89
CA THR A 27 11.85 0.26 -7.04
C THR A 27 11.63 -1.23 -6.79
N GLU A 28 12.60 -1.89 -6.18
CA GLU A 28 12.56 -3.31 -5.82
C GLU A 28 11.46 -3.56 -4.78
N ILE A 29 11.40 -2.72 -3.74
CA ILE A 29 10.33 -2.79 -2.72
C ILE A 29 8.95 -2.60 -3.36
N LEU A 30 8.80 -1.63 -4.26
CA LEU A 30 7.53 -1.39 -4.95
C LEU A 30 7.13 -2.56 -5.85
N GLN A 31 8.09 -3.20 -6.53
CA GLN A 31 7.85 -4.39 -7.34
C GLN A 31 7.38 -5.56 -6.48
N GLU A 32 8.05 -5.84 -5.36
CA GLU A 32 7.64 -6.88 -4.41
C GLU A 32 6.24 -6.61 -3.83
N HIS A 33 5.93 -5.35 -3.53
CA HIS A 33 4.61 -4.97 -3.03
C HIS A 33 3.54 -5.19 -4.10
N LEU A 34 3.81 -4.84 -5.36
CA LEU A 34 2.88 -5.06 -6.47
C LEU A 34 2.56 -6.55 -6.63
N GLU A 35 3.56 -7.42 -6.57
CA GLU A 35 3.38 -8.88 -6.66
C GLU A 35 2.52 -9.40 -5.51
N LYS A 36 2.83 -9.02 -4.27
CA LYS A 36 2.06 -9.43 -3.07
C LYS A 36 0.62 -8.93 -3.10
N MET A 37 0.39 -7.70 -3.54
CA MET A 37 -0.96 -7.15 -3.64
C MET A 37 -1.75 -7.85 -4.74
N THR A 38 -1.12 -8.17 -5.87
CA THR A 38 -1.76 -8.94 -6.96
C THR A 38 -2.18 -10.32 -6.45
N GLU A 39 -1.28 -11.06 -5.80
CA GLU A 39 -1.58 -12.37 -5.20
C GLU A 39 -2.73 -12.29 -4.17
N LEU A 40 -2.73 -11.27 -3.32
CA LEU A 40 -3.81 -11.04 -2.35
C LEU A 40 -5.18 -10.87 -3.04
N PHE A 41 -5.24 -10.07 -4.11
CA PHE A 41 -6.49 -9.76 -4.79
C PHE A 41 -6.97 -10.87 -5.73
N GLU A 42 -6.08 -11.70 -6.26
CA GLU A 42 -6.44 -12.90 -7.03
C GLU A 42 -7.29 -13.88 -6.21
N GLY A 43 -7.11 -13.90 -4.88
CA GLY A 43 -7.90 -14.72 -3.97
C GLY A 43 -9.32 -14.18 -3.68
N ILE A 44 -9.68 -12.99 -4.16
CA ILE A 44 -10.95 -12.33 -3.85
C ILE A 44 -11.98 -12.59 -4.94
N SER A 45 -13.14 -13.11 -4.56
CA SER A 45 -14.23 -13.36 -5.50
C SER A 45 -14.81 -12.06 -6.05
N GLU A 46 -15.38 -12.10 -7.25
CA GLU A 46 -16.09 -10.97 -7.85
C GLU A 46 -17.16 -10.36 -6.93
N LYS A 47 -17.90 -11.23 -6.22
CA LYS A 47 -18.94 -10.81 -5.28
C LYS A 47 -18.34 -10.06 -4.08
N ASP A 48 -17.27 -10.59 -3.51
CA ASP A 48 -16.63 -9.99 -2.33
C ASP A 48 -15.88 -8.71 -2.70
N GLY A 49 -15.34 -8.62 -3.92
CA GLY A 49 -14.72 -7.41 -4.44
C GLY A 49 -15.69 -6.22 -4.53
N LEU A 50 -16.98 -6.47 -4.74
CA LEU A 50 -18.05 -5.46 -4.80
C LEU A 50 -18.70 -5.18 -3.42
N PHE A 51 -18.35 -5.92 -2.38
CA PHE A 51 -18.93 -5.77 -1.05
C PHE A 51 -18.53 -4.43 -0.40
N ARG A 52 -19.51 -3.77 0.23
CA ARG A 52 -19.31 -2.55 1.03
C ARG A 52 -19.74 -2.84 2.47
N TYR A 53 -18.83 -2.62 3.42
CA TYR A 53 -19.09 -2.95 4.82
C TYR A 53 -19.99 -1.93 5.54
N ALA A 54 -20.15 -0.73 4.98
CA ALA A 54 -21.06 0.29 5.48
C ALA A 54 -21.48 1.24 4.36
N GLU A 55 -22.54 2.00 4.60
CA GLU A 55 -22.97 3.07 3.71
C GLU A 55 -21.84 4.09 3.50
N ASN A 56 -21.69 4.57 2.26
CA ASN A 56 -20.66 5.53 1.87
C ASN A 56 -19.19 5.04 2.04
N LYS A 57 -18.96 3.73 2.17
CA LYS A 57 -17.61 3.13 2.15
C LYS A 57 -17.31 2.49 0.80
N TRP A 58 -16.07 2.62 0.35
CA TRP A 58 -15.59 1.96 -0.86
C TRP A 58 -15.58 0.44 -0.70
N SER A 59 -15.98 -0.24 -1.77
CA SER A 59 -15.69 -1.65 -2.02
C SER A 59 -14.23 -1.81 -2.46
N ILE A 60 -13.71 -3.04 -2.44
CA ILE A 60 -12.33 -3.32 -2.89
C ILE A 60 -12.15 -2.88 -4.35
N LYS A 61 -13.15 -3.12 -5.21
CA LYS A 61 -13.13 -2.72 -6.62
C LYS A 61 -13.26 -1.22 -6.88
N GLU A 62 -13.58 -0.41 -5.88
CA GLU A 62 -13.56 1.06 -6.01
C GLU A 62 -12.21 1.66 -5.60
N VAL A 63 -11.40 0.90 -4.86
CA VAL A 63 -10.05 1.31 -4.44
C VAL A 63 -9.00 0.96 -5.51
N LEU A 64 -9.23 -0.13 -6.25
CA LEU A 64 -8.41 -0.60 -7.37
C LEU A 64 -8.85 0.04 -8.69
#